data_AF-F3FX44-F1
#
_entry.id   AF-F3FX44-F1
#
_cell.length_a   1.000
_cell.length_b   1.000
_cell.length_c   1.000
_cell.angle_alpha   90.00
_cell.angle_beta   90.00
_cell.angle_gamma   90.00
#
_symmetry.space_group_name_H-M   'P 1'
#
loop_
_entity.id
_entity.type
_entity.pdbx_description
1 polymer ?
#
loop_
_entity_poly.entity_id
_entity_poly.type
_entity_poly.pdbx_seq_one_letter_code
_entity_poly.pdbx_strand_id
1 'polypeptide(L)' 'CVAMDHGLLLEWSADNGVQTTASHGSAERLATLETAADPLAIGPQWLERPDTALPCMLLLPLRGADEGSFGTLLL' A
#
# COMPACT_ATOMS: atom_id res chain seq x y z
N CYS A 1 9.64 15.24 12.80
CA CYS A 1 9.83 14.54 11.51
C CYS A 1 9.44 13.10 11.72
N VAL A 2 8.32 12.64 11.18
CA VAL A 2 7.95 11.22 11.25
C VAL A 2 8.77 10.53 10.16
N ALA A 3 9.77 9.75 10.56
CA ALA A 3 10.46 8.89 9.60
C ALA A 3 9.55 7.69 9.34
N MET A 4 9.16 7.47 8.08
CA MET A 4 8.48 6.24 7.67
C MET A 4 9.52 5.12 7.63
N ASP A 5 9.46 4.23 8.61
CA ASP A 5 10.40 3.12 8.80
C ASP A 5 9.93 1.81 8.12
N HIS A 6 8.69 1.79 7.62
CA HIS A 6 8.08 0.64 6.95
C HIS A 6 7.50 1.06 5.59
N GLY A 7 7.50 0.14 4.63
CA GLY A 7 6.88 0.37 3.33
C GLY A 7 6.59 -0.92 2.57
N LEU A 8 5.55 -0.88 1.75
CA LEU A 8 5.11 -2.01 0.93
C LEU A 8 4.67 -1.51 -0.45
N LEU A 9 5.16 -2.14 -1.50
CA LEU A 9 4.69 -1.89 -2.85
C LEU A 9 3.78 -3.04 -3.27
N LEU A 10 2.53 -2.71 -3.53
CA LEU A 10 1.53 -3.63 -4.08
C LEU A 10 1.30 -3.27 -5.55
N GLU A 11 1.31 -4.28 -6.40
CA GLU A 11 0.94 -4.16 -7.80
C GLU A 11 -0.07 -5.27 -8.15
N TRP A 12 -1.03 -4.95 -9.00
CA TRP A 12 -2.03 -5.88 -9.48
C TRP A 12 -2.28 -5.68 -10.96
N SER A 13 -2.65 -6.77 -11.61
CA SER A 13 -3.08 -6.80 -13.00
C SER A 13 -4.36 -7.61 -13.10
N ALA A 14 -5.09 -7.45 -14.21
CA ALA A 14 -6.30 -8.21 -14.51
C ALA A 14 -6.07 -9.73 -14.43
N ASP A 15 -4.84 -10.18 -14.71
CA ASP A 15 -4.50 -11.61 -14.80
C ASP A 15 -3.97 -12.22 -13.50
N ASN A 16 -3.38 -11.44 -12.59
CA ASN A 16 -2.48 -11.98 -11.55
C ASN A 16 -2.81 -11.60 -10.08
N GLY A 17 -3.96 -11.00 -9.83
CA GLY A 17 -4.35 -10.58 -8.47
C GLY A 17 -3.35 -9.60 -7.85
N VAL A 18 -3.44 -9.39 -6.54
CA VAL A 18 -2.53 -8.49 -5.80
C VAL A 18 -1.23 -9.22 -5.50
N GLN A 19 -0.11 -8.60 -5.86
CA GLN A 19 1.23 -9.09 -5.57
C GLN A 19 2.01 -8.02 -4.82
N THR A 20 2.77 -8.45 -3.82
CA THR A 20 3.78 -7.61 -3.18
C THR A 20 5.05 -7.68 -4.01
N THR A 21 5.45 -6.56 -4.62
CA THR A 21 6.65 -6.50 -5.48
C THR A 21 7.87 -5.92 -4.76
N ALA A 22 7.66 -5.14 -3.70
CA ALA A 22 8.72 -4.68 -2.82
C ALA A 22 8.23 -4.52 -1.37
N SER A 23 9.13 -4.73 -0.41
CA SER A 23 8.87 -4.51 1.01
C SER A 23 10.09 -3.90 1.70
N HIS A 24 9.85 -3.03 2.67
CA HIS A 24 10.87 -2.36 3.46
C HIS A 24 10.44 -2.32 4.94
N GLY A 25 11.34 -2.66 5.85
CA GLY A 25 11.06 -2.75 7.29
C GLY A 25 10.70 -4.18 7.74
N SER A 26 9.97 -4.30 8.85
CA SER A 26 9.62 -5.59 9.44
C SER A 26 8.53 -6.32 8.66
N ALA A 27 8.88 -7.48 8.09
CA ALA A 27 7.94 -8.36 7.39
C ALA A 27 6.76 -8.81 8.27
N GLU A 28 6.99 -9.01 9.57
CA GLU A 28 5.93 -9.40 10.51
C GLU A 28 4.88 -8.31 10.66
N ARG A 29 5.30 -7.03 10.73
CA ARG A 29 4.37 -5.90 10.79
C ARG A 29 3.65 -5.69 9.47
N LEU A 30 4.36 -5.81 8.35
CA LEU A 30 3.76 -5.70 7.02
C LEU A 30 2.74 -6.81 6.73
N ALA A 31 2.93 -8.02 7.29
CA ALA A 31 1.97 -9.11 7.15
C ALA A 31 0.61 -8.83 7.85
N THR A 32 0.54 -7.84 8.73
CA THR A 32 -0.72 -7.40 9.37
C THR A 32 -1.53 -6.44 8.50
N LEU A 33 -1.00 -6.04 7.34
CA LEU A 33 -1.69 -5.18 6.38
C LEU A 33 -2.62 -6.01 5.50
N GLU A 34 -3.88 -5.60 5.41
CA GLU A 34 -4.79 -6.15 4.41
C GLU A 34 -4.41 -5.61 3.03
N THR A 35 -3.85 -6.48 2.20
CA THR A 35 -3.40 -6.14 0.85
C THR A 35 -4.54 -6.35 -0.16
N ALA A 36 -5.47 -5.42 -0.22
CA ALA A 36 -6.55 -5.42 -1.20
C ALA A 36 -6.20 -4.51 -2.40
N ALA A 37 -6.57 -4.95 -3.61
CA ALA A 37 -6.50 -4.11 -4.79
C ALA A 37 -7.54 -2.99 -4.65
N ASP A 38 -7.12 -1.75 -4.83
CA ASP A 38 -8.04 -0.62 -4.96
C ASP A 38 -7.79 0.10 -6.29
N PRO A 39 -8.34 -0.43 -7.41
CA PRO A 39 -8.16 0.17 -8.71
C PRO A 39 -8.87 1.52 -8.85
N LEU A 40 -9.85 1.82 -7.98
CA LEU A 40 -10.61 3.06 -8.04
C LEU A 40 -10.00 4.19 -7.21
N ALA A 41 -9.04 3.90 -6.33
CA ALA A 41 -8.37 4.90 -5.49
C ALA A 41 -7.83 6.09 -6.30
N ILE A 42 -8.25 7.30 -5.94
CA ILE A 42 -7.82 8.55 -6.57
C ILE A 42 -7.06 9.39 -5.54
N GLY A 43 -5.74 9.47 -5.71
CA GLY A 43 -4.88 10.32 -4.89
C GLY A 43 -4.46 9.71 -3.54
N PRO A 44 -3.57 10.41 -2.81
CA PRO A 44 -3.01 9.92 -1.56
C PRO A 44 -4.06 9.83 -0.45
N GLN A 45 -4.01 8.78 0.36
CA GLN A 45 -4.87 8.60 1.54
C GLN A 45 -4.03 8.38 2.79
N TRP A 46 -4.31 9.17 3.83
CA TRP A 46 -3.74 8.96 5.17
C TRP A 46 -4.72 8.18 6.03
N LEU A 47 -4.23 7.10 6.66
CA LEU A 47 -5.01 6.28 7.58
C LEU A 47 -4.35 6.26 8.95
N GLU A 48 -5.15 6.55 9.97
CA GLU A 48 -4.78 6.38 11.37
C GLU A 48 -5.48 5.12 11.90
N ARG A 49 -4.68 4.14 12.31
CA ARG A 49 -5.13 2.82 12.79
C ARG A 49 -4.69 2.63 14.24
N PRO A 50 -5.40 3.22 15.21
CA PRO A 50 -5.06 3.05 16.62
C PRO A 50 -4.99 1.56 16.98
N ASP A 51 -4.09 1.21 17.89
CA ASP A 51 -3.89 -0.14 18.42
C ASP A 51 -3.38 -1.20 17.41
N THR A 52 -2.80 -0.78 16.28
CA THR A 52 -2.15 -1.68 15.32
C THR A 52 -0.63 -1.53 15.29
N ALA A 53 0.06 -2.51 14.69
CA ALA A 53 1.52 -2.49 14.53
C ALA A 53 2.02 -1.34 13.63
N LEU A 54 1.13 -0.76 12.80
CA LEU A 54 1.39 0.36 11.90
C LEU A 54 0.29 1.41 12.09
N PRO A 55 0.40 2.26 13.13
CA PRO A 55 -0.68 3.14 13.55
C PRO A 55 -0.93 4.31 12.59
N CYS A 56 0.06 4.64 11.77
CA CYS A 56 -0.04 5.66 10.74
C CYS A 56 0.35 5.02 9.42
N MET A 57 -0.48 5.18 8.41
CA MET A 57 -0.24 4.67 7.07
C MET A 57 -0.55 5.73 6.01
N LEU A 58 0.32 5.84 5.02
CA LEU A 58 0.08 6.62 3.81
C LEU A 58 -0.05 5.67 2.62
N LEU A 59 -1.20 5.73 1.95
CA LEU A 59 -1.46 5.01 0.71
C LEU A 59 -1.28 5.95 -0.46
N LEU A 60 -0.48 5.55 -1.43
CA LEU A 60 -0.18 6.28 -2.65
C LEU A 60 -0.56 5.41 -3.86
N PRO A 61 -1.74 5.63 -4.45
CA PRO A 61 -2.16 4.90 -5.64
C PRO A 61 -1.22 5.18 -6.81
N LEU A 62 -0.77 4.11 -7.47
CA LEU A 62 0.06 4.15 -8.66
C LEU A 62 -0.85 4.05 -9.89
N ARG A 63 -0.96 5.16 -10.60
CA ARG A 63 -1.77 5.29 -11.81
C ARG A 63 -0.89 5.55 -13.01
N GLY A 64 -1.13 4.78 -14.08
CA GLY A 64 -0.48 4.96 -15.37
C GLY A 64 -1.27 5.90 -16.28
N ALA A 65 -1.02 5.78 -17.57
CA ALA A 65 -1.88 6.41 -18.60
C ALA A 65 -3.21 5.66 -18.79
N ASP A 66 -3.29 4.41 -18.31
CA ASP A 66 -4.49 3.57 -18.37
C ASP A 66 -5.52 3.97 -17.31
N GLU A 67 -6.76 3.50 -17.48
CA GLU A 67 -7.82 3.76 -16.52
C GLU A 67 -7.62 2.93 -15.25
N GLY A 68 -7.47 3.64 -14.12
CA GLY A 68 -7.41 3.05 -12.78
C GLY A 68 -6.00 2.93 -12.21
N SER A 69 -5.94 2.55 -10.94
CA SER A 69 -4.70 2.26 -10.24
C SER A 69 -4.27 0.83 -10.55
N PHE A 70 -3.00 0.65 -10.90
CA PHE A 70 -2.37 -0.68 -11.09
C PHE A 70 -1.60 -1.13 -9.85
N GLY A 71 -1.43 -0.23 -8.86
CA GLY A 71 -0.74 -0.54 -7.64
C GLY A 71 -1.00 0.49 -6.55
N THR A 72 -0.45 0.24 -5.37
CA THR A 72 -0.41 1.18 -4.25
C THR A 72 0.91 1.03 -3.52
N LEU A 73 1.57 2.15 -3.28
CA LEU A 73 2.69 2.24 -2.34
C LEU A 73 2.13 2.58 -0.95
N LEU A 74 2.42 1.74 0.03
CA LEU A 74 2.08 1.93 1.44
C LEU A 74 3.33 2.33 2.20
N LEU A 75 3.24 3.32 3.07
CA LEU A 75 4.31 3.85 3.92
C LEU A 75 3.84 4.09 5.35
#